data_AF-A0A149S5Z7-F1
#
_entry.id   AF-A0A149S5Z7-F1
#
_cell.length_a   1.000
_cell.length_b   1.000
_cell.length_c   1.000
_cell.angle_alpha   90.00
_cell.angle_beta   90.00
_cell.angle_gamma   90.00
#
_symmetry.space_group_name_H-M   'P 1'
#
loop_
_entity.id
_entity.type
_entity.pdbx_description
1 polymer ?
#
loop_
_entity_poly.entity_id
_entity_poly.type
_entity_poly.pdbx_seq_one_letter_code
_entity_poly.pdbx_strand_id
1 'polypeptide(L)'
;MAATITRLTPKPERLRQDQADLLRQALLPFEEQMPADAFRAVIGLIDRQTASRKRWTFVMLSPEQNAIVVDYLAEHSKRPLTALRVWALCFKHLRTDTGEILLNREEIAEKIGQPSRTISEIMSELVAFKAISRTRKKLGGMKGPGMVHYFMNPNVATHLTGSERDVAQEEAPPLLVLMEGGLSKGC
;
A
#
# COMPACT_ATOMS: atom_id res chain seq x y z
N MET A 1 10.18 -24.41 -34.82
CA MET A 1 9.97 -24.62 -33.37
C MET A 1 10.74 -23.54 -32.63
N ALA A 2 10.06 -22.67 -31.87
CA ALA A 2 10.71 -21.58 -31.15
C ALA A 2 11.35 -22.12 -29.85
N ALA A 3 12.59 -21.74 -29.58
CA ALA A 3 13.31 -22.18 -28.39
C ALA A 3 12.82 -21.41 -27.15
N THR A 4 12.32 -22.14 -26.15
CA THR A 4 11.93 -21.57 -24.86
C THR A 4 13.18 -21.37 -23.98
N ILE A 5 13.62 -20.13 -23.83
CA ILE A 5 14.72 -19.78 -22.92
C ILE A 5 14.19 -19.80 -21.48
N THR A 6 14.37 -20.92 -20.79
CA THR A 6 14.14 -21.03 -19.34
C THR A 6 15.42 -20.71 -18.57
N ARG A 7 15.38 -19.64 -17.77
CA ARG A 7 16.51 -19.20 -16.92
C ARG A 7 16.81 -20.23 -15.83
N LEU A 8 18.06 -20.70 -15.77
CA LEU A 8 18.54 -21.58 -14.70
C LEU A 8 18.52 -20.84 -13.35
N THR A 9 17.85 -21.40 -12.35
CA THR A 9 17.82 -20.86 -10.97
C THR A 9 18.50 -21.85 -10.00
N PRO A 10 19.71 -21.56 -9.50
CA PRO A 10 20.51 -22.50 -8.71
C PRO A 10 19.88 -22.82 -7.35
N LYS A 11 20.08 -24.06 -6.86
CA LYS A 11 19.45 -24.68 -5.69
C LYS A 11 19.55 -23.94 -4.34
N PRO A 12 20.61 -23.17 -3.98
CA PRO A 12 20.74 -22.57 -2.65
C PRO A 12 19.89 -21.29 -2.43
N GLU A 13 19.40 -20.64 -3.49
CA GLU A 13 18.53 -19.43 -3.39
C GLU A 13 17.05 -19.77 -3.12
N ARG A 14 16.74 -21.01 -2.72
CA ARG A 14 15.38 -21.54 -2.49
C ARG A 14 14.85 -21.23 -1.09
N LEU A 15 14.88 -19.97 -0.66
CA LEU A 15 13.73 -19.39 0.03
C LEU A 15 12.93 -18.65 -1.04
N ARG A 16 12.28 -19.47 -1.87
CA ARG A 16 11.59 -19.14 -3.12
C ARG A 16 10.12 -18.89 -2.83
N GLN A 17 9.46 -18.08 -3.65
CA GLN A 17 8.00 -17.86 -3.66
C GLN A 17 7.20 -19.12 -3.28
N ASP A 18 7.59 -20.27 -3.84
CA ASP A 18 7.03 -21.60 -3.54
C ASP A 18 6.92 -21.93 -2.04
N GLN A 19 7.89 -21.53 -1.22
CA GLN A 19 7.86 -21.74 0.24
C GLN A 19 6.96 -20.76 0.96
N ALA A 20 6.84 -19.52 0.46
CA ALA A 20 5.86 -18.58 0.98
C ALA A 20 4.44 -19.00 0.60
N ASP A 21 4.24 -19.48 -0.62
CA ASP A 21 2.97 -20.03 -1.09
C ASP A 21 2.61 -21.29 -0.30
N LEU A 22 3.58 -22.19 -0.05
CA LEU A 22 3.40 -23.37 0.80
C LEU A 22 3.10 -23.00 2.26
N LEU A 23 3.76 -21.97 2.79
CA LEU A 23 3.50 -21.47 4.13
C LEU A 23 2.11 -20.81 4.23
N ARG A 24 1.68 -20.04 3.21
CA ARG A 24 0.31 -19.51 3.13
C ARG A 24 -0.71 -20.64 3.09
N GLN A 25 -0.53 -21.63 2.22
CA GLN A 25 -1.42 -22.79 2.12
C GLN A 25 -1.49 -23.58 3.42
N ALA A 26 -0.36 -23.72 4.13
CA ALA A 26 -0.32 -24.38 5.43
C ALA A 26 -1.05 -23.59 6.53
N LEU A 27 -1.18 -22.26 6.37
CA LEU A 27 -1.87 -21.40 7.33
C LEU A 27 -3.38 -21.35 7.11
N LEU A 28 -3.88 -21.45 5.87
CA LEU A 28 -5.33 -21.36 5.55
C LEU A 28 -6.25 -22.22 6.44
N PRO A 29 -5.93 -23.49 6.77
CA PRO A 29 -6.79 -24.31 7.65
C PRO A 29 -6.95 -23.75 9.06
N PHE A 30 -6.08 -22.83 9.48
CA PHE A 30 -6.09 -22.21 10.81
C PHE A 30 -6.76 -20.83 10.81
N GLU A 31 -7.26 -20.33 9.67
CA GLU A 31 -7.83 -18.98 9.55
C GLU A 31 -8.96 -18.73 10.55
N GLU A 32 -9.88 -19.70 10.70
CA GLU A 32 -11.02 -19.61 11.63
C GLU A 32 -10.62 -19.91 13.09
N GLN A 33 -9.46 -20.55 13.29
CA GLN A 33 -8.97 -21.01 14.60
C GLN A 33 -8.03 -19.98 15.24
N MET A 34 -7.51 -19.06 14.44
CA MET A 34 -6.67 -17.97 14.88
C MET A 34 -7.49 -16.70 15.05
N PRO A 35 -7.14 -15.83 16.01
CA PRO A 35 -7.63 -14.46 15.99
C PRO A 35 -7.32 -13.84 14.63
N ALA A 36 -8.34 -13.33 13.93
CA ALA A 36 -8.22 -12.77 12.57
C ALA A 36 -7.05 -11.76 12.45
N ASP A 37 -6.75 -11.08 13.54
CA ASP A 37 -5.67 -10.12 13.62
C ASP A 37 -4.27 -10.72 13.56
N ALA A 38 -4.06 -11.85 14.24
CA ALA A 38 -2.81 -12.60 14.25
C ALA A 38 -2.58 -13.28 12.90
N PHE A 39 -3.64 -13.86 12.32
CA PHE A 39 -3.58 -14.47 10.99
C PHE A 39 -3.11 -13.48 9.92
N ARG A 40 -3.77 -12.32 9.85
CA ARG A 40 -3.40 -11.23 8.92
C ARG A 40 -1.98 -10.70 9.17
N ALA A 41 -1.50 -10.67 10.41
CA ALA A 41 -0.15 -10.23 10.73
C ALA A 41 0.91 -11.21 10.20
N VAL A 42 0.68 -12.52 10.35
CA VAL A 42 1.58 -13.56 9.81
C VAL A 42 1.60 -13.53 8.30
N ILE A 43 0.44 -13.45 7.64
CA ILE A 43 0.35 -13.28 6.19
C ILE A 43 1.08 -12.02 5.73
N GLY A 44 0.86 -10.88 6.40
CA GLY A 44 1.55 -9.63 6.08
C GLY A 44 3.07 -9.69 6.25
N LEU A 45 3.59 -10.48 7.20
CA LEU A 45 5.03 -10.72 7.35
C LEU A 45 5.58 -11.57 6.20
N ILE A 46 4.86 -12.63 5.81
CA ILE A 46 5.23 -13.49 4.65
C ILE A 46 5.25 -12.65 3.37
N ASP A 47 4.25 -11.79 3.19
CA ASP A 47 4.15 -10.89 2.04
C ASP A 47 5.28 -9.86 2.02
N ARG A 48 5.60 -9.22 3.15
CA ARG A 48 6.77 -8.31 3.24
C ARG A 48 8.08 -9.00 2.88
N GLN A 49 8.27 -10.23 3.32
CA GLN A 49 9.48 -11.01 3.05
C GLN A 49 9.56 -11.49 1.58
N THR A 50 8.43 -11.55 0.88
CA THR A 50 8.34 -11.96 -0.53
C THR A 50 8.07 -10.83 -1.51
N ALA A 51 7.77 -9.61 -1.02
CA ALA A 51 7.46 -8.41 -1.79
C ALA A 51 8.60 -7.94 -2.72
N SER A 52 9.73 -8.65 -2.76
CA SER A 52 10.65 -8.55 -3.89
C SER A 52 11.14 -9.94 -4.28
N ARG A 53 10.73 -10.41 -5.47
CA ARG A 53 11.55 -11.19 -6.43
C ARG A 53 10.74 -11.50 -7.70
N LYS A 54 10.70 -10.50 -8.61
CA LYS A 54 10.56 -10.68 -10.07
C LYS A 54 9.21 -11.16 -10.66
N ARG A 55 8.07 -10.63 -10.20
CA ARG A 55 6.89 -10.52 -11.08
C ARG A 55 6.46 -9.06 -11.13
N TRP A 56 6.10 -8.58 -12.32
CA TRP A 56 5.53 -7.26 -12.47
C TRP A 56 4.21 -7.25 -11.69
N THR A 57 4.15 -6.42 -10.66
CA THR A 57 2.95 -6.18 -9.88
C THR A 57 2.21 -5.02 -10.55
N PHE A 58 1.11 -5.31 -11.24
CA PHE A 58 0.33 -4.30 -11.93
C PHE A 58 -0.71 -3.72 -10.97
N VAL A 59 -0.65 -2.40 -10.78
CA VAL A 59 -1.74 -1.63 -10.21
C VAL A 59 -2.29 -0.71 -11.28
N MET A 60 -3.61 -0.60 -11.36
CA MET A 60 -4.24 0.43 -12.17
C MET A 60 -4.10 1.74 -11.42
N LEU A 61 -3.44 2.70 -12.05
CA LEU A 61 -3.26 4.06 -11.57
C LEU A 61 -4.22 4.95 -12.36
N SER A 62 -5.01 5.78 -11.68
CA SER A 62 -5.71 6.88 -12.33
C SER A 62 -4.72 8.02 -12.60
N PRO A 63 -4.42 8.36 -13.86
CA PRO A 63 -3.46 9.42 -14.16
C PRO A 63 -3.90 10.79 -13.62
N GLU A 64 -5.20 11.08 -13.72
CA GLU A 64 -5.82 12.33 -13.27
C GLU A 64 -5.72 12.47 -11.74
N GLN A 65 -6.12 11.43 -11.00
CA GLN A 65 -6.05 11.46 -9.55
C GLN A 65 -4.60 11.49 -9.05
N ASN A 66 -3.68 10.78 -9.73
CA ASN A 66 -2.26 10.85 -9.39
C ASN A 66 -1.67 12.25 -9.64
N ALA A 67 -2.02 12.91 -10.76
CA ALA A 67 -1.58 14.27 -11.03
C ALA A 67 -2.05 15.24 -9.93
N ILE A 68 -3.33 15.15 -9.54
CA ILE A 68 -3.89 15.93 -8.42
C ILE A 68 -3.10 15.75 -7.13
N VAL A 69 -2.70 14.53 -6.78
CA VAL A 69 -1.86 14.28 -5.59
C VAL A 69 -0.48 14.89 -5.75
N VAL A 70 0.14 14.74 -6.92
CA VAL A 70 1.48 15.28 -7.20
C VAL A 70 1.48 16.80 -7.11
N ASP A 71 0.51 17.47 -7.73
CA ASP A 71 0.36 18.93 -7.74
C ASP A 71 0.10 19.43 -6.32
N TYR A 72 -0.80 18.78 -5.57
CA TYR A 72 -1.06 19.13 -4.17
C TYR A 72 0.19 19.03 -3.31
N LEU A 73 0.98 17.96 -3.43
CA LEU A 73 2.22 17.81 -2.66
C LEU A 73 3.27 18.84 -3.07
N ALA A 74 3.31 19.20 -4.36
CA ALA A 74 4.22 20.21 -4.88
C ALA A 74 3.93 21.60 -4.30
N GLU A 75 2.64 21.95 -4.17
CA GLU A 75 2.19 23.28 -3.78
C GLU A 75 2.00 23.46 -2.27
N HIS A 76 1.54 22.42 -1.57
CA HIS A 76 1.09 22.54 -0.18
C HIS A 76 1.96 21.82 0.84
N SER A 77 2.79 20.86 0.43
CA SER A 77 3.67 20.19 1.38
C SER A 77 4.74 21.15 1.90
N LYS A 78 5.05 21.07 3.19
CA LYS A 78 6.19 21.81 3.76
C LYS A 78 7.52 21.36 3.18
N ARG A 79 7.57 20.16 2.57
CA ARG A 79 8.78 19.55 1.99
C ARG A 79 8.44 18.84 0.68
N PRO A 80 8.14 19.59 -0.39
CA PRO A 80 7.60 19.05 -1.64
C PRO A 80 8.40 17.88 -2.22
N LEU A 81 9.71 18.05 -2.38
CA LEU A 81 10.57 17.00 -2.94
C LEU A 81 10.57 15.73 -2.09
N THR A 82 10.63 15.88 -0.76
CA THR A 82 10.59 14.74 0.16
C THR A 82 9.23 14.05 0.12
N ALA A 83 8.14 14.82 0.08
CA ALA A 83 6.80 14.28 0.00
C ALA A 83 6.57 13.50 -1.29
N LEU A 84 7.03 14.02 -2.43
CA LEU A 84 7.00 13.32 -3.71
C LEU A 84 7.83 12.02 -3.69
N ARG A 85 8.99 12.02 -3.03
CA ARG A 85 9.79 10.79 -2.84
C ARG A 85 9.09 9.76 -1.95
N VAL A 86 8.42 10.21 -0.89
CA VAL A 86 7.58 9.34 -0.03
C VAL A 86 6.42 8.77 -0.84
N TRP A 87 5.74 9.59 -1.64
CA TRP A 87 4.64 9.18 -2.52
C TRP A 87 5.07 8.09 -3.51
N ALA A 88 6.20 8.29 -4.21
CA ALA A 88 6.77 7.28 -5.08
C ALA A 88 7.13 5.97 -4.34
N LEU A 89 7.61 6.09 -3.09
CA LEU A 89 7.93 4.93 -2.26
C LEU A 89 6.68 4.14 -1.85
N CYS A 90 5.54 4.82 -1.63
CA CYS A 90 4.26 4.15 -1.36
C CYS A 90 3.88 3.20 -2.49
N PHE A 91 3.98 3.63 -3.77
CA PHE A 91 3.72 2.76 -4.91
C PHE A 91 4.69 1.60 -5.01
N LYS A 92 5.99 1.87 -4.78
CA LYS A 92 7.02 0.83 -4.84
C LYS A 92 6.78 -0.32 -3.84
N HIS A 93 6.11 -0.02 -2.73
CA HIS A 93 5.84 -0.98 -1.66
C HIS A 93 4.34 -1.26 -1.48
N LEU A 94 3.54 -0.98 -2.51
CA LEU A 94 2.11 -1.26 -2.51
C LEU A 94 1.86 -2.76 -2.73
N ARG A 95 1.12 -3.39 -1.82
CA ARG A 95 0.63 -4.76 -1.99
C ARG A 95 -0.54 -4.74 -2.98
N THR A 96 -0.41 -5.49 -4.07
CA THR A 96 -1.33 -5.44 -5.21
C THR A 96 -2.56 -6.31 -5.07
N ASP A 97 -2.84 -6.85 -3.90
CA ASP A 97 -4.03 -7.64 -3.58
C ASP A 97 -4.90 -6.95 -2.51
N THR A 98 -4.36 -5.95 -1.80
CA THR A 98 -5.09 -5.25 -0.75
C THR A 98 -4.93 -3.73 -0.79
N GLY A 99 -4.04 -3.21 -1.64
CA GLY A 99 -3.69 -1.79 -1.63
C GLY A 99 -2.96 -1.34 -0.35
N GLU A 100 -2.38 -2.27 0.42
CA GLU A 100 -1.65 -1.95 1.65
C GLU A 100 -0.24 -1.46 1.30
N ILE A 101 0.21 -0.37 1.90
CA ILE A 101 1.60 0.09 1.78
C ILE A 101 2.43 -0.67 2.82
N LEU A 102 3.27 -1.60 2.35
CA LEU A 102 4.05 -2.53 3.18
C LEU A 102 5.31 -1.89 3.80
N LEU A 103 5.19 -0.65 4.26
CA LEU A 103 6.23 0.04 5.02
C LEU A 103 5.63 0.73 6.23
N ASN A 104 6.33 0.59 7.37
CA ASN A 104 6.10 1.43 8.52
C ASN A 104 6.86 2.76 8.39
N ARG A 105 6.57 3.68 9.31
CA ARG A 105 7.16 5.03 9.31
C ARG A 105 8.69 5.01 9.42
N GLU A 106 9.23 4.14 10.26
CA GLU A 106 10.66 4.00 10.52
C GLU A 106 11.39 3.49 9.28
N GLU A 107 10.83 2.51 8.57
CA GLU A 107 11.36 1.99 7.31
C GLU A 107 11.32 3.03 6.19
N ILE A 108 10.25 3.84 6.11
CA ILE A 108 10.19 4.96 5.17
C ILE A 108 11.27 6.00 5.50
N ALA A 109 11.45 6.32 6.78
CA ALA A 109 12.45 7.28 7.24
C ALA A 109 13.87 6.85 6.86
N GLU A 110 14.20 5.59 7.09
CA GLU A 110 15.48 4.99 6.69
C GLU A 110 15.69 5.06 5.17
N LYS A 111 14.70 4.62 4.38
CA LYS A 111 14.80 4.59 2.90
C LYS A 111 14.91 5.98 2.27
N ILE A 112 14.26 6.98 2.85
CA ILE A 112 14.27 8.36 2.34
C ILE A 112 15.47 9.15 2.86
N GLY A 113 16.06 8.74 3.99
CA GLY A 113 17.14 9.45 4.67
C GLY A 113 16.64 10.70 5.40
N GLN A 114 15.50 10.60 6.08
CA GLN A 114 14.87 11.72 6.81
C GLN A 114 14.42 11.27 8.20
N PRO A 115 14.29 12.19 9.17
CA PRO A 115 13.78 11.85 10.50
C PRO A 115 12.36 11.27 10.45
N SER A 116 12.06 10.27 11.29
CA SER A 116 10.71 9.66 11.36
C SER A 116 9.61 10.68 11.67
N ARG A 117 9.93 11.77 12.36
CA ARG A 117 8.99 12.89 12.57
C ARG A 117 8.59 13.55 11.25
N THR A 118 9.54 13.83 10.37
CA THR A 118 9.30 14.41 9.04
C THR A 118 8.44 13.49 8.18
N ILE A 119 8.72 12.18 8.22
CA ILE A 119 7.88 11.20 7.54
C ILE A 119 6.47 11.18 8.13
N SER A 120 6.32 11.24 9.45
CA SER A 120 5.01 11.28 10.10
C SER A 120 4.19 12.49 9.68
N GLU A 121 4.82 13.65 9.50
CA GLU A 121 4.19 14.89 9.02
C GLU A 121 3.69 14.68 7.58
N ILE A 122 4.54 14.21 6.67
CA ILE A 122 4.19 13.94 5.26
C ILE A 122 3.07 12.88 5.14
N MET A 123 3.17 11.77 5.88
CA MET A 123 2.12 10.74 5.88
C MET A 123 0.79 11.29 6.42
N SER A 124 0.84 12.28 7.32
CA SER A 124 -0.37 12.95 7.80
C SER A 124 -0.94 13.91 6.75
N GLU A 125 -0.11 14.60 5.97
CA GLU A 125 -0.53 15.40 4.81
C GLU A 125 -1.25 14.53 3.77
N LEU A 126 -0.67 13.38 3.41
CA LEU A 126 -1.28 12.41 2.48
C LEU A 126 -2.63 11.86 3.00
N VAL A 127 -2.72 11.56 4.30
CA VAL A 127 -3.97 11.11 4.94
C VAL A 127 -5.01 12.24 5.00
N ALA A 128 -4.58 13.47 5.26
CA ALA A 128 -5.46 14.63 5.25
C ALA A 128 -6.06 14.83 3.86
N PHE A 129 -5.23 14.79 2.82
CA PHE A 129 -5.64 14.92 1.42
C PHE A 129 -6.42 13.71 0.87
N LYS A 130 -6.53 12.63 1.66
CA LYS A 130 -7.19 11.36 1.30
C LYS A 130 -6.49 10.57 0.20
N ALA A 131 -5.23 10.87 -0.12
CA ALA A 131 -4.43 10.05 -1.04
C ALA A 131 -4.16 8.64 -0.48
N ILE A 132 -4.06 8.54 0.85
CA ILE A 132 -3.94 7.29 1.59
C ILE A 132 -4.86 7.30 2.80
N SER A 133 -5.23 6.12 3.30
CA SER A 133 -5.88 5.95 4.60
C SER A 133 -4.91 5.33 5.61
N ARG A 134 -5.25 5.40 6.90
CA ARG A 134 -4.47 4.77 7.97
C ARG A 134 -5.37 4.03 8.94
N THR A 135 -4.94 2.84 9.35
CA THR A 135 -5.61 2.02 10.35
C THR A 135 -4.61 1.65 11.43
N ARG A 136 -5.02 1.73 12.70
CA ARG A 136 -4.21 1.26 13.83
C ARG A 136 -4.64 -0.14 14.20
N LYS A 137 -3.68 -1.05 14.24
CA LYS A 137 -3.92 -2.44 14.62
C LYS A 137 -3.14 -2.76 15.89
N LYS A 138 -3.86 -3.16 16.95
CA LYS A 138 -3.23 -3.66 18.17
C LYS A 138 -2.88 -5.13 17.95
N LEU A 139 -1.60 -5.45 17.98
CA LEU A 139 -1.16 -6.84 18.07
C LEU A 139 -1.34 -7.30 19.53
N GLY A 140 -1.87 -8.51 19.72
CA GLY A 140 -2.10 -9.09 21.04
C GLY A 140 -0.84 -9.01 21.91
N GLY A 141 -0.97 -8.50 23.13
CA GLY A 141 0.15 -8.31 24.06
C GLY A 141 0.87 -6.97 24.00
N MET A 142 0.59 -6.09 23.02
CA MET A 142 1.18 -4.75 22.99
C MET A 142 0.52 -3.80 24.01
N LYS A 143 1.30 -3.26 24.95
CA LYS A 143 0.92 -2.07 25.73
C LYS A 143 1.21 -0.82 24.88
N GLY A 144 0.19 -0.29 24.20
CA GLY A 144 0.32 0.95 23.42
C GLY A 144 -0.75 1.15 22.34
N PRO A 145 -0.62 2.20 21.50
CA PRO A 145 -1.61 2.58 20.48
C PRO A 145 -1.71 1.62 19.26
N GLY A 146 -0.89 0.56 19.21
CA GLY A 146 -0.84 -0.39 18.09
C GLY A 146 0.03 0.10 16.92
N MET A 147 0.26 -0.78 15.95
CA MET A 147 1.01 -0.46 14.73
C MET A 147 0.10 0.24 13.71
N VAL A 148 0.65 1.20 12.97
CA VAL A 148 -0.07 1.90 11.90
C VAL A 148 0.15 1.16 10.59
N HIS A 149 -0.95 0.88 9.91
CA HIS A 149 -0.99 0.37 8.55
C HIS A 149 -1.56 1.46 7.64
N TYR A 150 -0.99 1.60 6.45
CA TYR A 150 -1.44 2.57 5.46
C TYR A 150 -1.99 1.85 4.24
N PHE A 151 -3.04 2.41 3.64
CA PHE A 151 -3.65 1.87 2.44
C PHE A 151 -3.80 2.96 1.39
N MET A 152 -3.56 2.60 0.14
CA MET A 152 -3.77 3.49 -0.99
C MET A 152 -5.25 3.76 -1.19
N ASN A 153 -5.60 4.99 -1.57
CA ASN A 153 -6.96 5.27 -2.01
C ASN A 153 -7.22 4.57 -3.37
N PRO A 154 -8.28 3.73 -3.50
CA PRO A 154 -8.58 3.02 -4.74
C PRO A 154 -8.98 3.95 -5.91
N ASN A 155 -9.36 5.20 -5.64
CA ASN A 155 -9.52 6.23 -6.66
C ASN A 155 -8.18 6.64 -7.29
N VAL A 156 -7.09 6.57 -6.52
CA VAL A 156 -5.75 6.88 -7.02
C VAL A 156 -5.13 5.65 -7.66
N ALA A 157 -5.05 4.54 -6.92
CA ALA A 157 -4.60 3.29 -7.47
C ALA A 157 -5.21 2.08 -6.78
N THR A 158 -5.54 1.09 -7.60
CA THR A 158 -6.16 -0.15 -7.16
C THR A 158 -5.77 -1.30 -8.07
N HIS A 159 -5.91 -2.50 -7.54
CA HIS A 159 -5.77 -3.75 -8.29
C HIS A 159 -7.12 -4.39 -8.61
N LEU A 160 -8.20 -3.91 -7.97
CA LEU A 160 -9.56 -4.40 -8.14
C LEU A 160 -10.05 -4.06 -9.55
N THR A 161 -10.86 -4.93 -10.14
CA THR A 161 -11.42 -4.75 -11.48
C THR A 161 -12.94 -4.88 -11.47
N GLY A 162 -13.61 -4.40 -12.52
CA GLY A 162 -15.06 -4.52 -12.67
C GLY A 162 -15.83 -3.92 -11.50
N SER A 163 -16.90 -4.59 -11.07
CA SER A 163 -17.80 -4.10 -10.01
C SER A 163 -17.12 -3.93 -8.66
N GLU A 164 -16.12 -4.76 -8.33
CA GLU A 164 -15.38 -4.64 -7.07
C GLU A 164 -14.57 -3.34 -7.01
N ARG A 165 -14.02 -2.92 -8.15
CA ARG A 165 -13.36 -1.62 -8.28
C ARG A 165 -14.35 -0.50 -8.06
N ASP A 166 -15.50 -0.57 -8.73
CA ASP A 166 -16.49 0.51 -8.73
C ASP A 166 -17.04 0.72 -7.30
N VAL A 167 -17.35 -0.36 -6.58
CA VAL A 167 -17.74 -0.30 -5.15
C VAL A 167 -16.63 0.28 -4.28
N ALA A 168 -15.39 -0.20 -4.43
CA ALA A 168 -14.28 0.31 -3.64
C ALA A 168 -14.00 1.80 -3.90
N GLN A 169 -14.22 2.28 -5.13
CA GLN A 169 -14.07 3.69 -5.51
C GLN A 169 -15.21 4.56 -4.95
N GLU A 170 -16.45 4.04 -4.95
CA GLU A 170 -17.62 4.71 -4.38
C GLU A 170 -17.54 4.83 -2.84
N GLU A 171 -17.05 3.79 -2.16
CA GLU A 171 -16.86 3.80 -0.71
C GLU A 171 -15.64 4.63 -0.26
N ALA A 172 -14.67 4.83 -1.16
CA ALA A 172 -13.48 5.57 -0.84
C ALA A 172 -13.75 7.08 -0.77
N PRO A 173 -13.21 7.79 0.24
CA PRO A 173 -13.36 9.24 0.30
C PRO A 173 -12.71 9.87 -0.94
N PRO A 174 -13.35 10.87 -1.56
CA PRO A 174 -12.74 11.62 -2.65
C PRO A 174 -11.49 12.34 -2.15
N LEU A 175 -10.53 12.60 -3.05
CA LEU A 175 -9.40 13.46 -2.74
C LEU A 175 -9.92 14.84 -2.33
N LEU A 176 -9.28 15.44 -1.32
CA LEU A 176 -9.60 16.81 -0.92
C LEU A 176 -9.01 17.81 -1.92
N VAL A 177 -9.47 17.79 -3.15
CA VAL A 177 -9.38 18.99 -3.98
C VAL A 177 -10.23 20.03 -3.27
N LEU A 178 -9.70 21.25 -3.09
CA LEU A 178 -10.53 22.41 -2.74
C LEU A 178 -11.83 22.29 -3.53
N MET A 179 -12.98 22.26 -2.83
CA MET A 179 -14.32 22.30 -3.43
C MET A 179 -14.54 23.64 -4.14
N GLU A 180 -13.72 23.97 -5.13
CA GLU A 180 -13.94 25.09 -6.01
C GLU A 180 -14.75 24.58 -7.21
N GLY A 181 -16.07 24.76 -7.10
CA GLY A 181 -16.98 24.68 -8.24
C GLY A 181 -18.14 23.72 -8.02
N GLY A 182 -19.09 24.08 -7.16
CA GLY A 182 -20.38 23.40 -7.11
C GLY A 182 -21.09 23.43 -8.47
N LEU A 183 -21.62 22.27 -8.87
CA LEU A 183 -22.79 22.20 -9.75
C LEU A 183 -23.92 21.55 -8.96
N SER A 184 -24.78 22.43 -8.45
CA SER A 184 -26.21 22.29 -8.20
C SER A 184 -26.75 20.89 -7.86
N LYS A 185 -27.18 20.74 -6.61
CA LYS A 185 -28.51 20.17 -6.37
C LYS A 185 -29.54 20.99 -7.16
N GLY A 186 -30.29 20.35 -8.06
CA GLY A 186 -31.49 20.93 -8.66
C GLY A 186 -31.74 20.54 -10.12
N CYS A 187 -32.36 19.39 -10.35
CA CYS A 187 -33.74 19.30 -10.86
C CYS A 187 -34.30 17.90 -10.62
#